data_AF-A0A2E0DV02-F1
#
_entry.id   AF-A0A2E0DV02-F1
#
_cell.length_a   1.000
_cell.length_b   1.000
_cell.length_c   1.000
_cell.angle_alpha   90.00
_cell.angle_beta   90.00
_cell.angle_gamma   90.00
#
_symmetry.space_group_name_H-M   'P 1'
#
loop_
_entity.id
_entity.type
_entity.pdbx_description
1 polymer ?
#
loop_
_entity_poly.entity_id
_entity_poly.type
_entity_poly.pdbx_seq_one_letter_code
_entity_poly.pdbx_strand_id
1 'polypeptide(L)'
;MAAAERGSFLWMMFAITQVFMSIKLVGEVEGWITTLFGGTAAAAFMLAIVIFRQEQRELLLNPLKLNREVHDDAIQGQGKGVGVGVGLWIISLIVLLFV
;
A
#
# COMPACT_ATOMS: atom_id res chain seq x y z
N MET A 1 4.25 -15.35 -1.99
CA MET A 1 4.39 -13.99 -1.42
C MET A 1 3.03 -13.37 -1.15
N ALA A 2 2.71 -13.08 0.11
CA ALA A 2 1.45 -12.41 0.43
C ALA A 2 1.52 -10.89 0.26
N ALA A 3 0.35 -10.27 0.14
CA ALA A 3 0.23 -8.83 -0.11
C ALA A 3 0.98 -7.97 0.93
N ALA A 4 0.91 -8.28 2.22
CA ALA A 4 1.65 -7.53 3.25
C ALA A 4 3.19 -7.62 3.14
N GLU A 5 3.72 -8.64 2.45
CA GLU A 5 5.16 -8.80 2.23
C GLU A 5 5.61 -8.15 0.93
N ARG A 6 4.68 -7.71 0.08
CA ARG A 6 4.97 -7.06 -1.20
C ARG A 6 5.25 -5.58 -0.96
N GLY A 7 6.46 -5.15 -1.27
CA GLY A 7 6.84 -3.75 -1.19
C GLY A 7 5.92 -2.89 -2.07
N SER A 8 5.52 -3.40 -3.24
CA SER A 8 4.59 -2.72 -4.13
C SER A 8 3.24 -2.37 -3.48
N PHE A 9 2.73 -3.28 -2.65
CA PHE A 9 1.48 -3.11 -1.93
C PHE A 9 1.57 -2.05 -0.84
N LEU A 10 2.66 -2.06 -0.05
CA LEU A 10 2.89 -1.06 1.00
C LEU A 10 3.07 0.35 0.41
N TRP A 11 3.83 0.47 -0.68
CA TRP A 11 4.00 1.76 -1.36
C TRP A 11 2.69 2.28 -1.97
N MET A 12 1.82 1.39 -2.44
CA MET A 12 0.49 1.75 -2.92
C MET A 12 -0.39 2.29 -1.78
N MET A 13 -0.44 1.60 -0.64
CA MET A 13 -1.20 2.07 0.53
C MET A 13 -0.69 3.43 1.03
N PHE A 14 0.63 3.62 1.05
CA PHE A 14 1.23 4.90 1.41
C PHE A 14 0.84 6.01 0.42
N ALA A 15 0.93 5.76 -0.88
CA ALA A 15 0.56 6.72 -1.92
C ALA A 15 -0.91 7.16 -1.79
N ILE A 16 -1.83 6.22 -1.57
CA ILE A 16 -3.26 6.52 -1.37
C ILE A 16 -3.46 7.36 -0.10
N THR A 17 -2.73 7.04 0.97
CA THR A 17 -2.80 7.83 2.21
C THR A 17 -2.34 9.27 1.98
N GLN A 18 -1.28 9.49 1.18
CA GLN A 18 -0.81 10.84 0.84
C GLN A 18 -1.84 11.64 0.03
N VAL A 19 -2.52 11.01 -0.95
CA VAL A 19 -3.63 11.64 -1.68
C VAL A 19 -4.79 11.97 -0.74
N PHE A 20 -5.09 11.09 0.20
CA PHE A 20 -6.18 11.32 1.13
C PHE A 20 -5.89 12.50 2.07
N MET A 21 -4.67 12.57 2.59
CA MET A 21 -4.20 13.69 3.41
C MET A 21 -4.19 15.00 2.62
N SER A 22 -3.82 14.96 1.33
CA SER A 22 -3.84 16.15 0.49
C SER A 22 -5.25 16.73 0.36
N ILE A 23 -6.27 15.87 0.21
CA ILE A 23 -7.67 16.28 0.15
C ILE A 23 -8.16 16.83 1.49
N LYS A 24 -7.88 16.13 2.60
CA LYS A 24 -8.35 16.56 3.93
C LYS A 24 -7.79 17.93 4.32
N LEU A 25 -6.55 18.21 3.97
CA LEU A 25 -5.85 19.42 4.40
C LEU A 25 -6.03 20.62 3.44
N VAL A 26 -6.77 20.48 2.33
CA VAL A 26 -6.90 21.49 1.24
C VAL A 26 -7.17 22.92 1.72
N GLY A 27 -7.87 23.10 2.85
CA GLY A 27 -8.17 24.42 3.41
C GLY A 27 -7.23 24.92 4.52
N GLU A 28 -6.28 24.11 4.99
CA GLU A 28 -5.45 24.42 6.17
C GLU A 28 -3.99 24.71 5.83
N VAL A 29 -3.44 24.09 4.79
CA VAL A 29 -2.00 24.18 4.44
C VAL A 29 -1.77 24.22 2.93
N GLU A 30 -2.49 25.09 2.22
CA GLU A 30 -2.55 25.19 0.74
C GLU A 30 -1.20 25.05 0.02
N GLY A 31 -0.12 25.68 0.53
CA GLY A 31 1.20 25.62 -0.11
C GLY A 31 1.91 24.27 0.01
N TRP A 32 1.66 23.52 1.10
CA TRP A 32 2.35 22.27 1.43
C TRP A 32 1.67 21.05 0.79
N ILE A 33 0.40 21.20 0.43
CA ILE A 33 -0.45 20.12 -0.08
C ILE A 33 0.05 19.62 -1.42
N THR A 34 0.30 20.53 -2.36
CA THR A 34 0.73 20.15 -3.69
C THR A 34 2.18 19.67 -3.68
N THR A 35 3.05 20.33 -2.92
CA THR A 35 4.50 20.06 -2.92
C THR A 35 4.87 18.83 -2.10
N LEU A 36 4.40 18.73 -0.86
CA LEU A 36 4.71 17.60 0.02
C LEU A 36 3.78 16.43 -0.25
N PHE A 37 2.48 16.61 -0.10
CA PHE A 37 1.55 15.48 -0.19
C PHE A 37 1.33 15.01 -1.64
N GLY A 38 1.13 15.94 -2.59
CA GLY A 38 0.95 15.63 -4.01
C GLY A 38 2.21 15.06 -4.66
N GLY A 39 3.36 15.71 -4.45
CA GLY A 39 4.66 15.24 -4.93
C GLY A 39 5.05 13.88 -4.35
N THR A 40 4.90 13.69 -3.04
CA THR A 40 5.19 12.40 -2.39
C THR A 40 4.20 11.31 -2.80
N ALA A 41 2.91 11.62 -2.97
CA ALA A 41 1.94 10.67 -3.49
C ALA A 41 2.34 10.16 -4.88
N ALA A 42 2.65 11.09 -5.80
CA ALA A 42 3.06 10.74 -7.16
C ALA A 42 4.34 9.89 -7.18
N ALA A 43 5.34 10.25 -6.37
CA ALA A 43 6.58 9.47 -6.23
C ALA A 43 6.31 8.07 -5.68
N ALA A 44 5.44 7.94 -4.67
CA ALA A 44 5.07 6.66 -4.06
C ALA A 44 4.29 5.76 -5.04
N PHE A 45 3.39 6.31 -5.87
CA PHE A 45 2.72 5.54 -6.93
C PHE A 45 3.72 5.01 -7.96
N MET A 46 4.66 5.84 -8.40
CA MET A 46 5.71 5.43 -9.33
C MET A 46 6.56 4.30 -8.74
N LEU A 47 6.94 4.44 -7.47
CA LEU A 47 7.73 3.43 -6.77
C LEU A 47 6.95 2.11 -6.62
N ALA A 48 5.66 2.17 -6.27
CA ALA A 48 4.78 1.01 -6.20
C ALA A 48 4.73 0.26 -7.53
N ILE A 49 4.59 0.97 -8.65
CA ILE A 49 4.54 0.38 -10.00
C ILE A 49 5.89 -0.25 -10.38
N VAL A 50 7.01 0.44 -10.13
CA VAL A 50 8.35 -0.06 -10.45
C VAL A 50 8.65 -1.34 -9.66
N ILE A 51 8.38 -1.33 -8.36
CA ILE A 51 8.58 -2.51 -7.50
C ILE A 51 7.63 -3.62 -7.91
N PHE A 52 6.37 -3.31 -8.24
CA PHE A 52 5.44 -4.32 -8.74
C PHE A 52 5.98 -5.03 -9.99
N ARG A 53 6.52 -4.28 -10.95
CA ARG A 53 7.15 -4.88 -12.14
C ARG A 53 8.36 -5.75 -11.79
N GLN A 54 9.17 -5.35 -10.80
CA GLN A 54 10.28 -6.16 -10.31
C GLN A 54 9.79 -7.45 -9.66
N GLU A 55 8.79 -7.38 -8.78
CA GLU A 55 8.15 -8.53 -8.14
C GLU A 55 7.54 -9.49 -9.17
N GLN A 56 6.85 -8.96 -10.20
CA GLN A 56 6.29 -9.81 -11.27
C GLN A 56 7.39 -10.50 -12.08
N ARG A 57 8.47 -9.77 -12.43
CA ARG A 57 9.62 -10.35 -13.14
C ARG A 57 10.30 -11.43 -12.31
N GLU A 58 10.42 -11.23 -11.02
CA GLU A 58 10.98 -12.20 -10.08
C GLU A 58 10.12 -13.46 -9.98
N LEU A 59 8.79 -13.32 -9.95
CA LEU A 59 7.86 -14.44 -9.99
C LEU A 59 7.91 -15.21 -11.32
N LEU A 60 8.13 -14.51 -12.44
CA LEU A 60 8.32 -15.16 -13.75
C LEU A 60 9.63 -15.97 -13.80
N LEU A 61 10.69 -15.48 -13.18
CA LEU A 61 11.99 -16.18 -13.13
C LEU A 61 12.02 -17.30 -12.08
N ASN A 62 11.24 -17.18 -11.00
CA ASN A 62 11.11 -18.21 -9.99
C ASN A 62 9.64 -18.32 -9.50
N PRO A 63 8.81 -19.15 -10.16
CA PRO A 63 7.41 -19.32 -9.81
C PRO A 63 7.19 -19.99 -8.45
N LEU A 64 8.22 -20.67 -7.89
CA LEU A 64 8.13 -21.29 -6.56
C LEU A 64 8.08 -20.25 -5.42
N LYS A 65 8.44 -18.99 -5.65
CA LYS A 65 8.26 -17.90 -4.66
C LYS A 65 6.79 -17.57 -4.35
N LEU A 66 5.87 -18.02 -5.21
CA LEU A 66 4.43 -17.92 -4.96
C LEU A 66 4.02 -18.88 -3.85
N ASN A 67 4.52 -20.11 -3.92
CA ASN A 67 4.29 -21.20 -2.97
C ASN A 67 5.55 -21.43 -2.13
N ARG A 68 5.91 -20.43 -1.31
CA ARG A 68 6.94 -20.59 -0.28
C ARG A 68 6.59 -21.87 0.51
N GLU A 69 7.57 -22.72 0.81
CA GLU A 69 7.40 -23.96 1.61
C GLU A 69 7.01 -23.59 3.06
N VAL A 70 5.81 -23.08 3.24
CA VAL A 70 5.24 -22.73 4.53
C VAL A 70 4.10 -23.69 4.77
N HIS A 71 4.00 -24.23 5.99
CA HIS A 71 2.85 -25.02 6.41
C HIS A 71 1.55 -24.29 6.06
N ASP A 72 0.55 -25.03 5.58
CA ASP A 72 -0.74 -24.51 5.10
C ASP A 72 -1.43 -23.55 6.09
N ASP A 73 -1.19 -23.75 7.39
CA ASP A 73 -1.68 -22.91 8.48
C ASP A 73 -1.22 -21.44 8.37
N ALA A 74 0.02 -21.20 7.93
CA ALA A 74 0.56 -19.85 7.77
C ALA A 74 -0.07 -19.14 6.56
N ILE A 75 -0.36 -19.86 5.49
CA ILE A 75 -1.00 -19.32 4.28
C ILE A 75 -2.45 -18.91 4.59
N GLN A 76 -3.18 -19.73 5.35
CA GLN A 76 -4.56 -19.42 5.77
C GLN A 76 -4.64 -18.23 6.74
N GLY A 77 -3.67 -18.08 7.66
CA GLY A 77 -3.63 -16.95 8.60
C GLY A 77 -3.28 -15.62 7.92
N GLN A 78 -2.45 -15.65 6.88
CA GLN A 78 -1.91 -14.45 6.23
C GLN A 78 -2.97 -13.64 5.47
N GLY A 79 -3.91 -14.30 4.78
CA GLY A 79 -5.02 -13.63 4.08
C GLY A 79 -5.96 -12.88 5.03
N LYS A 80 -6.24 -13.48 6.20
CA LYS A 80 -7.07 -12.85 7.25
C LYS A 80 -6.38 -11.61 7.84
N GLY A 81 -5.06 -11.70 8.13
CA GLY A 81 -4.30 -10.58 8.68
C GLY A 81 -4.22 -9.36 7.74
N VAL A 82 -3.95 -9.59 6.45
CA VAL A 82 -3.96 -8.52 5.44
C VAL A 82 -5.34 -7.86 5.36
N GLY A 83 -6.41 -8.66 5.29
CA GLY A 83 -7.77 -8.15 5.20
C GLY A 83 -8.17 -7.27 6.39
N VAL A 84 -7.81 -7.69 7.61
CA VAL A 84 -8.02 -6.89 8.82
C VAL A 84 -7.22 -5.59 8.77
N GLY A 85 -5.95 -5.64 8.35
CA GLY A 85 -5.11 -4.45 8.24
C GLY A 85 -5.63 -3.42 7.23
N VAL A 86 -6.05 -3.88 6.05
CA VAL A 86 -6.66 -3.00 5.03
C VAL A 86 -8.00 -2.46 5.51
N GLY A 87 -8.82 -3.29 6.16
CA GLY A 87 -10.11 -2.86 6.72
C GLY A 87 -9.96 -1.76 7.76
N LEU A 88 -9.05 -1.95 8.73
CA LEU A 88 -8.75 -0.93 9.73
C LEU A 88 -8.17 0.35 9.11
N TRP A 89 -7.34 0.23 8.09
CA TRP A 89 -6.80 1.38 7.36
C TRP A 89 -7.91 2.19 6.68
N ILE A 90 -8.83 1.54 5.96
CA ILE A 90 -9.98 2.20 5.32
C ILE A 90 -10.86 2.89 6.38
N ILE A 91 -11.18 2.19 7.49
CA ILE A 91 -11.96 2.78 8.59
C ILE A 91 -11.25 4.01 9.14
N SER A 92 -9.94 3.94 9.36
CA SER A 92 -9.14 5.06 9.85
C SER A 92 -9.21 6.27 8.91
N LEU A 93 -9.12 6.06 7.59
CA LEU A 93 -9.27 7.13 6.60
C LEU A 93 -10.67 7.76 6.66
N ILE A 94 -11.72 6.95 6.77
CA ILE A 94 -13.10 7.44 6.90
C ILE A 94 -13.26 8.28 8.18
N VAL A 95 -12.77 7.79 9.32
CA VAL A 95 -12.83 8.52 10.59
C VAL A 95 -12.09 9.87 10.48
N LEU A 96 -10.92 9.89 9.84
CA LEU A 96 -10.15 11.11 9.57
C LEU A 96 -10.89 12.14 8.72
N LEU A 97 -11.90 11.76 7.92
CA LEU A 97 -12.72 12.76 7.21
C LEU A 97 -13.65 13.50 8.15
N PHE A 98 -14.22 12.82 9.14
CA PHE A 98 -15.26 13.36 10.02
C PHE A 98 -14.72 14.03 11.28
N VAL A 99 -13.48 13.74 11.67
CA VAL A 99 -12.75 14.44 12.75
C VAL A 99 -11.93 15.57 12.14
#